data_AF-S7X0T5-F1
#
_entry.id   AF-S7X0T5-F1
#
_cell.length_a   1.000
_cell.length_b   1.000
_cell.length_c   1.000
_cell.angle_alpha   90.00
_cell.angle_beta   90.00
_cell.angle_gamma   90.00
#
_symmetry.space_group_name_H-M   'P 1'
#
loop_
_entity.id
_entity.type
_entity.pdbx_description
1 polymer ?
#
loop_
_entity_poly.entity_id
_entity_poly.type
_entity_poly.pdbx_seq_one_letter_code
_entity_poly.pdbx_strand_id
1 'polypeptide(L)'
;MKLGILIYSLSGGGAERVVSHLTSYCFNNNIDVELILMNTTIEFELPKGIKIHFIEKSQGNENGIMKALKIPFLTYKYSRLVKN
;
A
#
# COMPACT_ATOMS: atom_id res chain seq x y z
N MET A 1 -3.67 14.89 -11.62
CA MET A 1 -4.46 13.85 -10.93
C MET A 1 -3.47 12.92 -10.25
N LYS A 2 -3.67 12.61 -8.96
CA LYS A 2 -2.78 11.75 -8.17
C LYS A 2 -3.59 10.53 -7.70
N LEU A 3 -3.05 9.33 -7.88
CA LEU A 3 -3.68 8.07 -7.51
C LEU A 3 -2.95 7.42 -6.33
N GLY A 4 -3.60 7.38 -5.16
CA GLY A 4 -3.11 6.60 -4.02
C GLY A 4 -3.78 5.23 -3.96
N ILE A 5 -3.01 4.15 -3.95
CA ILE A 5 -3.53 2.78 -3.82
C ILE A 5 -3.14 2.24 -2.45
N LEU A 6 -4.14 2.05 -1.58
CA LEU A 6 -3.96 1.39 -0.29
C LEU A 6 -4.22 -0.11 -0.42
N ILE A 7 -3.24 -0.94 -0.09
CA ILE A 7 -3.37 -2.41 -0.04
C ILE A 7 -2.55 -2.97 1.13
N TYR A 8 -2.92 -4.15 1.63
CA TYR A 8 -2.25 -4.75 2.77
C TYR A 8 -0.77 -5.08 2.47
N SER A 9 -0.52 -5.89 1.45
CA SER A 9 0.80 -6.34 0.99
C SER A 9 0.80 -6.51 -0.53
N LEU A 10 1.94 -6.91 -1.10
CA LEU A 10 2.07 -7.40 -2.48
C LEU A 10 2.59 -8.84 -2.49
N SER A 11 2.00 -9.72 -1.67
CA SER A 11 2.46 -11.10 -1.37
C SER A 11 1.78 -12.19 -2.21
N GLY A 12 1.62 -11.96 -3.52
CA GLY A 12 1.24 -13.02 -4.47
C GLY A 12 -0.25 -13.25 -4.74
N GLY A 13 -1.17 -12.60 -4.02
CA GLY A 13 -2.62 -12.77 -4.23
C GLY A 13 -3.17 -12.12 -5.51
N GLY A 14 -4.45 -12.36 -5.79
CA GLY A 14 -5.11 -11.88 -7.02
C GLY A 14 -5.29 -10.36 -7.07
N ALA A 15 -5.65 -9.75 -5.94
CA ALA A 15 -5.78 -8.29 -5.86
C ALA A 15 -4.42 -7.59 -6.01
N GLU A 16 -3.40 -8.17 -5.39
CA GLU A 16 -2.02 -7.71 -5.42
C GLU A 16 -1.46 -7.75 -6.84
N ARG A 17 -1.77 -8.79 -7.62
CA ARG A 17 -1.42 -8.89 -9.04
C ARG A 17 -2.09 -7.79 -9.87
N VAL A 18 -3.36 -7.51 -9.63
CA VAL A 18 -4.07 -6.42 -10.33
C VAL A 18 -3.44 -5.07 -9.97
N VAL A 19 -3.11 -4.85 -8.69
CA VAL A 19 -2.44 -3.62 -8.25
C VAL A 19 -1.07 -3.47 -8.89
N SER A 20 -0.24 -4.52 -8.96
CA SER A 20 1.08 -4.42 -9.59
C SER A 20 1.00 -4.06 -11.08
N HIS A 21 0.02 -4.62 -11.80
CA HIS A 21 -0.26 -4.23 -13.19
C HIS A 21 -0.76 -2.79 -13.31
N LEU A 22 -1.70 -2.38 -12.46
CA LEU A 22 -2.25 -1.02 -12.45
C LEU A 22 -1.16 0.02 -12.15
N THR A 23 -0.34 -0.22 -11.12
CA THR A 23 0.78 0.65 -10.76
C THR A 23 1.78 0.78 -11.91
N SER A 24 2.13 -0.34 -12.56
CA SER A 24 3.03 -0.33 -13.71
C SER A 24 2.45 0.45 -14.89
N TYR A 25 1.16 0.26 -15.17
CA TYR A 25 0.46 1.03 -16.20
C TYR A 25 0.47 2.52 -15.89
N CYS A 26 0.11 2.93 -14.67
CA CYS A 26 0.11 4.32 -14.26
C CYS A 26 1.51 4.94 -14.39
N PHE A 27 2.54 4.27 -13.87
CA PHE A 27 3.92 4.73 -13.96
C PHE A 27 4.37 4.94 -15.41
N ASN A 28 4.15 3.96 -16.29
CA ASN A 28 4.54 4.02 -17.70
C ASN A 28 3.79 5.09 -18.50
N ASN A 29 2.61 5.51 -18.02
CA ASN A 29 1.79 6.54 -18.65
C ASN A 29 1.92 7.91 -17.95
N ASN A 30 2.95 8.12 -17.12
CA ASN A 30 3.19 9.37 -16.38
C ASN A 30 1.99 9.80 -15.50
N ILE A 31 1.22 8.84 -15.00
CA ILE A 31 0.18 9.08 -14.00
C ILE A 31 0.84 9.01 -12.64
N ASP A 32 0.74 10.08 -11.84
CA ASP A 32 1.29 10.13 -10.48
C ASP A 32 0.58 9.11 -9.59
N VAL A 33 1.25 7.97 -9.35
CA VAL A 33 0.74 6.86 -8.56
C VAL A 33 1.65 6.63 -7.35
N GLU A 34 1.04 6.50 -6.18
CA GLU A 34 1.71 6.18 -4.93
C GLU A 34 1.08 4.92 -4.33
N LEU A 35 1.93 3.98 -3.91
CA LEU A 35 1.49 2.78 -3.20
C LEU A 35 1.53 3.05 -1.70
N ILE A 36 0.46 2.71 -1.00
CA ILE A 36 0.39 2.71 0.47
C ILE A 36 0.21 1.26 0.93
N LEU A 37 1.19 0.76 1.67
CA LEU A 37 1.26 -0.62 2.16
C LEU A 37 1.16 -0.69 3.68
N MET A 38 0.55 -1.75 4.19
CA MET A 38 0.47 -2.05 5.63
C MET A 38 1.48 -3.11 6.07
N ASN A 39 2.02 -3.87 5.13
CA ASN A 39 3.01 -4.90 5.32
C ASN A 39 4.14 -4.73 4.29
N THR A 40 5.34 -5.15 4.64
CA THR A 40 6.56 -4.91 3.85
C THR A 40 6.82 -5.93 2.74
N THR A 41 6.00 -6.97 2.63
CA THR A 41 6.18 -8.01 1.62
C THR A 41 5.78 -7.50 0.23
N ILE A 42 6.73 -7.52 -0.70
CA ILE A 42 6.55 -7.18 -2.10
C ILE A 42 7.21 -8.28 -2.94
N GLU A 43 6.38 -9.13 -3.56
CA GLU A 43 6.82 -10.26 -4.38
C GLU A 43 6.63 -9.99 -5.89
N PHE A 44 5.84 -8.97 -6.23
CA PHE A 44 5.67 -8.53 -7.61
C PHE A 44 6.74 -7.51 -7.99
N GLU A 45 7.22 -7.61 -9.23
CA GLU A 45 8.09 -6.58 -9.80
C GLU A 45 7.32 -5.25 -9.93
N LEU A 46 7.98 -4.17 -9.50
CA LEU A 46 7.47 -2.81 -9.62
C LEU A 46 8.48 -1.94 -10.36
N PRO A 47 8.03 -0.92 -11.11
CA PRO A 47 8.93 0.04 -11.75
C PRO A 47 9.86 0.72 -10.72
N LYS A 48 11.14 0.88 -11.09
CA LYS A 48 12.11 1.59 -10.25
C LYS A 48 11.69 3.07 -10.14
N GLY A 49 11.60 3.57 -8.91
CA GLY A 49 11.24 4.96 -8.63
C GLY A 49 9.76 5.20 -8.29
N ILE A 50 8.93 4.14 -8.25
CA ILE A 50 7.59 4.24 -7.68
C ILE A 50 7.69 4.66 -6.21
N LYS A 51 6.81 5.57 -5.76
CA LYS A 51 6.73 5.96 -4.36
C LYS A 51 5.93 4.92 -3.59
N ILE A 52 6.53 4.39 -2.53
CA ILE A 52 5.93 3.41 -1.64
C ILE A 52 5.95 3.96 -0.22
N HIS A 53 4.78 4.03 0.40
CA HIS A 53 4.58 4.46 1.78
C HIS A 53 4.16 3.26 2.62
N PHE A 54 4.80 3.05 3.76
CA PHE A 54 4.37 2.04 4.72
C PHE A 54 3.65 2.73 5.88
N ILE A 55 2.32 2.57 5.99
CA ILE A 55 1.56 3.09 7.15
C ILE A 55 1.73 2.22 8.38
N GLU A 56 2.06 0.95 8.14
CA GLU A 56 2.40 -0.04 9.15
C GLU A 56 3.43 -1.04 8.60
N LYS A 57 3.98 -1.87 9.48
CA LYS A 57 4.75 -3.07 9.16
C LYS A 57 4.09 -4.27 9.84
N SER A 58 2.79 -4.47 9.60
CA SER A 58 1.99 -5.47 10.30
C SER A 58 2.50 -6.88 10.03
N GLN A 59 2.43 -7.74 11.04
CA GLN A 59 2.63 -9.19 10.90
C GLN A 59 1.24 -9.85 10.84
N GLY A 60 1.04 -10.84 9.96
CA GLY A 60 -0.30 -11.44 9.73
C GLY A 60 -0.93 -12.09 10.97
N ASN A 61 -0.07 -12.53 11.88
CA ASN A 61 -0.30 -13.32 13.08
C ASN A 61 -0.55 -12.48 14.37
N GLU A 62 -0.89 -11.19 14.24
CA GLU A 62 -1.29 -10.36 15.39
C GLU A 62 -2.70 -10.69 15.93
N ASN A 63 -2.90 -10.50 17.24
CA ASN A 63 -4.19 -10.67 17.92
C ASN A 63 -5.25 -9.69 17.38
N GLY A 64 -6.48 -10.17 17.16
CA GLY A 64 -7.59 -9.38 16.62
C GLY A 64 -7.97 -8.15 17.44
N ILE A 65 -7.85 -8.20 18.77
CA ILE A 65 -8.12 -7.03 19.63
C ILE A 65 -7.03 -5.97 19.43
N MET A 66 -5.77 -6.39 19.34
CA MET A 66 -4.66 -5.46 19.06
C MET A 66 -4.81 -4.81 17.68
N LYS A 67 -5.26 -5.57 16.67
CA LYS A 67 -5.58 -5.05 15.33
C LYS A 67 -6.66 -3.96 15.42
N ALA A 68 -7.76 -4.23 16.14
CA ALA A 68 -8.84 -3.26 16.31
C ALA A 68 -8.38 -1.95 16.98
N LEU A 69 -7.58 -2.05 18.04
CA LEU A 69 -7.04 -0.86 18.74
C LEU A 69 -6.06 -0.05 17.87
N LYS A 70 -5.40 -0.68 16.90
CA LYS A 70 -4.50 0.01 15.97
C LYS A 70 -5.24 0.78 14.87
N ILE A 71 -6.47 0.40 14.51
CA ILE A 71 -7.20 1.03 13.40
C ILE A 71 -7.26 2.56 13.53
N PRO A 72 -7.66 3.17 14.66
CA PRO A 72 -7.71 4.63 14.78
C PRO A 72 -6.37 5.31 14.49
N PHE A 73 -5.27 4.72 14.98
CA PHE A 73 -3.92 5.23 14.75
C PHE A 73 -3.49 5.11 13.27
N LEU A 74 -3.83 4.00 12.62
CA LEU A 74 -3.56 3.78 11.20
C LEU A 74 -4.39 4.72 10.32
N THR A 75 -5.66 4.93 10.66
CA THR A 75 -6.53 5.91 10.00
C THR A 75 -5.94 7.31 10.13
N TYR A 76 -5.44 7.70 11.31
CA TYR A 76 -4.78 8.98 11.50
C TYR A 76 -3.54 9.12 10.61
N LYS A 77 -2.63 8.13 10.61
CA LYS A 77 -1.45 8.13 9.73
C LYS A 77 -1.81 8.24 8.25
N TYR A 78 -2.79 7.45 7.82
CA TYR A 78 -3.28 7.47 6.44
C TYR A 78 -3.86 8.85 6.09
N SER A 79 -4.65 9.45 6.98
CA SER A 79 -5.23 10.79 6.76
C SER A 79 -4.16 11.88 6.60
N ARG A 80 -2.99 11.73 7.23
CA ARG A 80 -1.85 12.65 7.10
C ARG A 80 -1.11 12.46 5.78
N LEU A 81 -1.03 11.24 5.27
CA LEU A 81 -0.43 10.95 3.96
C LEU A 81 -1.28 11.48 2.81
N VAL A 82 -2.61 11.28 2.86
CA VAL A 82 -3.52 11.69 1.78
C VAL A 82 -3.64 13.22 1.66
N LYS A 83 -3.35 13.97 2.73
CA LYS A 83 -3.37 15.44 2.73
C LYS A 83 -2.10 16.08 2.15
N ASN A 84 -1.08 15.29 1.83
CA ASN A 84 0.18 15.73 1.21
C ASN A 84 0.15 15.55 -0.31
#